data_AF-A0A139CKX5-F1
#
_entry.id   AF-A0A139CKX5-F1
#
_cell.length_a   1.000
_cell.length_b   1.000
_cell.length_c   1.000
_cell.angle_alpha   90.00
_cell.angle_beta   90.00
_cell.angle_gamma   90.00
#
_symmetry.space_group_name_H-M   'P 1'
#
loop_
_entity.id
_entity.type
_entity.pdbx_description
1 polymer ?
#
loop_
_entity_poly.entity_id
_entity_poly.type
_entity_poly.pdbx_seq_one_letter_code
_entity_poly.pdbx_strand_id
1 'polypeptide(L)' 'MANLIPVAETVGANRMVPTISIPYPLGDPESSEDEQWKLRYHRVGVALEALETAIDEQTVFEV' A
#
# COMPACT_ATOMS: atom_id res chain seq x y z
N MET A 1 -3.70 -1.89 3.40
CA MET A 1 -2.79 -2.22 2.28
C MET A 1 -3.44 -3.31 1.44
N ALA A 2 -3.51 -3.14 0.13
CA ALA A 2 -4.15 -4.09 -0.78
C ALA A 2 -3.46 -4.09 -2.15
N ASN A 3 -3.23 -5.27 -2.70
CA ASN A 3 -2.61 -5.46 -4.00
C ASN A 3 -3.67 -5.59 -5.12
N LEU A 4 -4.88 -6.04 -4.76
CA LEU A 4 -6.05 -6.14 -5.63
C LEU A 4 -7.05 -5.03 -5.25
N ILE A 5 -6.75 -3.79 -5.63
CA ILE A 5 -7.59 -2.62 -5.33
C ILE A 5 -9.05 -2.83 -5.76
N PRO A 6 -9.37 -3.30 -6.99
CA PRO A 6 -10.76 -3.49 -7.40
C PRO A 6 -11.54 -4.49 -6.52
N VAL A 7 -10.84 -5.51 -6.00
CA VAL A 7 -11.45 -6.47 -5.07
C VAL A 7 -11.70 -5.83 -3.71
N ALA A 8 -10.74 -5.05 -3.21
CA ALA A 8 -10.86 -4.30 -1.95
C ALA A 8 -12.02 -3.29 -2.01
N GLU A 9 -12.17 -2.58 -3.14
CA GLU A 9 -13.30 -1.68 -3.40
C GLU A 9 -14.62 -2.45 -3.34
N THR A 10 -14.72 -3.57 -4.05
CA THR A 10 -15.93 -4.40 -4.14
C THR A 10 -16.40 -4.92 -2.77
N VAL A 11 -15.47 -5.25 -1.86
CA VAL A 11 -15.80 -5.74 -0.51
C VAL A 11 -16.05 -4.63 0.51
N GLY A 12 -15.98 -3.36 0.10
CA GLY A 12 -16.27 -2.23 0.98
C GLY A 12 -15.10 -1.82 1.88
N ALA A 13 -13.85 -2.15 1.52
CA ALA A 13 -12.69 -1.61 2.24
C ALA A 13 -12.70 -0.09 2.16
N ASN A 14 -12.71 0.59 3.30
CA ASN A 14 -12.81 2.05 3.36
C ASN A 14 -11.45 2.75 3.16
N ARG A 15 -10.34 2.08 3.52
CA ARG A 15 -8.97 2.58 3.35
C ARG A 15 -8.13 1.59 2.56
N MET A 16 -7.60 2.02 1.43
CA MET A 16 -6.83 1.16 0.53
C MET A 16 -5.51 1.81 0.21
N VAL A 17 -4.43 1.17 0.65
CA VAL A 17 -3.06 1.59 0.33
C VAL A 17 -2.53 0.60 -0.71
N PRO A 18 -2.30 1.02 -1.97
CA PRO A 18 -1.84 0.14 -3.03
C PRO A 18 -0.51 -0.54 -2.69
N THR A 19 -0.42 -1.82 -3.02
CA THR A 19 0.83 -2.57 -2.92
C THR A 19 1.20 -3.20 -4.25
N ILE A 20 2.47 -3.59 -4.40
CA ILE A 20 3.01 -4.16 -5.62
C ILE A 20 2.83 -5.68 -5.59
N SER A 21 2.33 -6.26 -6.67
CA SER A 21 2.06 -7.69 -6.80
C SER A 21 3.16 -8.44 -7.57
N ILE A 22 4.36 -8.65 -7.01
CA ILE A 22 5.43 -9.55 -7.54
C ILE A 22 6.29 -10.00 -6.32
N PRO A 23 6.67 -11.28 -6.14
CA PRO A 23 7.09 -11.83 -4.86
C PRO A 23 8.52 -11.45 -4.41
N TYR A 24 8.62 -11.29 -3.09
CA TYR A 24 9.75 -11.11 -2.16
C TYR A 24 10.77 -9.96 -2.35
N PRO A 25 11.01 -9.17 -1.27
CA PRO A 25 10.16 -8.98 -0.08
C PRO A 25 8.94 -8.12 -0.42
N LEU A 26 9.09 -7.22 -1.40
CA LEU A 26 8.08 -6.36 -1.99
C LEU A 26 8.70 -5.72 -3.25
N GLY A 27 8.20 -6.05 -4.45
CA GLY A 27 8.70 -5.45 -5.69
C GLY A 27 9.82 -6.24 -6.37
N ASP A 28 10.84 -5.54 -6.86
CA ASP A 28 11.93 -6.12 -7.67
C ASP A 28 13.03 -6.75 -6.79
N PRO A 29 13.28 -8.07 -6.86
CA PRO A 29 14.33 -8.72 -6.09
C PRO A 29 15.75 -8.32 -6.51
N GLU A 30 15.95 -7.74 -7.70
CA GLU A 30 17.27 -7.28 -8.18
C GLU A 30 17.65 -5.90 -7.64
N SER A 31 16.71 -5.18 -7.04
CA SER A 31 16.96 -3.86 -6.43
C SER A 31 17.82 -3.95 -5.17
N SER A 32 18.54 -2.86 -4.83
CA SER A 32 19.41 -2.85 -3.66
C SER A 32 18.62 -2.90 -2.34
N GLU A 33 19.24 -3.39 -1.26
CA GLU A 33 18.58 -3.48 0.05
C GLU A 33 18.04 -2.13 0.55
N ASP A 34 18.75 -1.03 0.27
CA ASP A 34 18.35 0.33 0.63
C ASP A 34 17.13 0.80 -0.16
N GLU A 35 17.08 0.54 -1.47
CA GLU A 35 15.91 0.85 -2.30
C GLU A 35 14.69 0.06 -1.86
N GLN A 36 14.87 -1.24 -1.58
CA GLN A 36 13.81 -2.07 -1.06
C GLN A 36 13.34 -1.61 0.32
N TRP A 37 14.26 -1.15 1.17
CA TRP A 37 13.91 -0.60 2.48
C TRP A 37 13.11 0.69 2.35
N LYS A 38 13.54 1.64 1.52
CA LYS A 38 12.82 2.90 1.25
C LYS A 38 11.42 2.63 0.69
N LEU A 39 11.29 1.68 -0.23
CA LEU A 39 10.03 1.25 -0.81
C LEU A 39 9.03 0.76 0.24
N ARG A 40 9.49 -0.07 1.18
CA ARG A 40 8.68 -0.58 2.30
C ARG A 40 8.37 0.52 3.31
N TYR A 41 9.37 1.32 3.67
CA TYR A 41 9.24 2.39 4.67
C TYR A 41 8.20 3.42 4.25
N HIS A 42 8.25 3.88 2.99
CA HIS A 42 7.28 4.82 2.45
C HIS A 42 5.84 4.28 2.53
N ARG A 43 5.60 3.05 2.05
CA ARG A 43 4.26 2.44 2.06
C ARG A 43 3.71 2.20 3.45
N VAL A 44 4.57 1.80 4.40
CA VAL A 44 4.16 1.65 5.80
C VAL A 44 3.82 3.01 6.41
N GLY A 45 4.57 4.07 6.08
CA GLY A 45 4.26 5.44 6.47
C GLY A 45 2.87 5.87 6.00
N VAL A 46 2.60 5.73 4.69
CA VAL A 46 1.28 6.01 4.10
C VAL A 46 0.17 5.17 4.77
N ALA A 47 0.45 3.91 5.10
CA ALA A 47 -0.51 3.06 5.79
C ALA A 47 -0.82 3.52 7.22
N LEU A 48 0.15 4.06 7.94
CA LEU A 48 -0.07 4.65 9.26
C LEU A 48 -0.87 5.95 9.14
N GLU A 49 -0.51 6.84 8.21
CA GLU A 49 -1.26 8.06 7.93
C GLU A 49 -2.71 7.78 7.54
N ALA A 50 -2.94 6.75 6.73
CA ALA A 50 -4.29 6.33 6.33
C ALA A 50 -5.16 5.93 7.53
N LEU A 51 -4.59 5.29 8.57
CA LEU A 51 -5.33 4.92 9.78
C LEU A 51 -5.80 6.14 10.57
N GLU A 52 -5.01 7.21 10.57
CA GLU A 52 -5.30 8.47 11.29
C GLU A 52 -6.17 9.42 10.47
N THR A 53 -6.25 9.21 9.15
CA THR A 53 -7.04 10.04 8.23
C THR A 53 -8.54 9.80 8.43
N ALA A 54 -9.27 10.89 8.71
CA ALA A 54 -10.73 10.90 8.67
C ALA A 54 -11.21 10.73 7.22
N ILE A 55 -12.15 9.80 7.01
CA ILE A 55 -12.71 9.52 5.68
C ILE A 55 -14.22 9.36 5.77
N ASP A 56 -14.91 9.84 4.74
CA ASP A 56 -16.37 9.73 4.59
C ASP A 56 -16.77 8.81 3.43
N GLU A 57 -15.81 8.44 2.57
CA GLU A 57 -15.97 7.55 1.42
C GLU A 57 -14.81 6.56 1.30
N GLN A 58 -14.91 5.57 0.42
CA GLN A 58 -13.79 4.66 0.16
C GLN A 58 -12.63 5.43 -0.47
N THR A 59 -11.45 5.36 0.13
CA THR A 59 -10.28 6.13 -0.31
C THR A 59 -9.12 5.20 -0.68
N VAL A 60 -8.57 5.44 -1.87
CA VAL A 60 -7.31 4.87 -2.32
C VAL A 60 -6.20 5.89 -2.09
N PHE A 61 -5.20 5.54 -1.29
CA PHE A 61 -4.09 6.42 -0.91
C PHE A 61 -2.93 6.31 -1.91
N GLU A 62 -2.21 7.40 -2.14
CA GLU A 62 -1.05 7.44 -3.05
C GLU A 62 0.21 6.85 -2.40
N VAL A 63 1.05 6.16 -3.18
CA VAL A 63 2.26 5.41 -2.75
C VAL A 63 3.37 5.41 -3.79
#